data_AF-A0A662BUS6-F1
#
_entry.id   AF-A0A662BUS6-F1
#
_cell.length_a   1.000
_cell.length_b   1.000
_cell.length_c   1.000
_cell.angle_alpha   90.00
_cell.angle_beta   90.00
_cell.angle_gamma   90.00
#
_symmetry.space_group_name_H-M   'P 1'
#
loop_
_entity.id
_entity.type
_entity.pdbx_description
1 polymer ?
#
loop_
_entity_poly.entity_id
_entity_poly.type
_entity_poly.pdbx_seq_one_letter_code
_entity_poly.pdbx_strand_id
1 'polypeptide(L)' 'MNEVFPNPARDILYIQNCELGTSVIYSATGQLIGEFRIDDQLNSINVSSFEQGLYLFNTKAFAIGILLP' A
#
# COMPACT_ATOMS: atom_id res chain seq x y z
N MET A 1 12.57 -7.52 1.13
CA MET A 1 12.05 -6.59 2.16
C MET A 1 11.30 -5.54 1.40
N ASN A 2 10.02 -5.32 1.71
CA ASN A 2 9.22 -4.29 1.06
C ASN A 2 9.73 -2.94 1.55
N GLU A 3 10.09 -2.05 0.63
CA GLU A 3 10.62 -0.73 0.95
C GLU A 3 9.56 0.31 0.61
N VAL A 4 9.36 1.26 1.52
CA VAL A 4 8.36 2.32 1.37
C VAL A 4 9.07 3.66 1.52
N PHE A 5 8.98 4.51 0.50
CA PHE A 5 9.70 5.79 0.46
C PHE A 5 8.95 6.84 -0.36
N PRO A 6 9.17 8.15 -0.11
CA PRO A 6 9.88 8.67 1.04
C PRO A 6 9.10 8.41 2.34
N ASN A 7 9.81 8.27 3.46
CA ASN A 7 9.22 8.28 4.79
C ASN A 7 10.02 9.26 5.64
N PRO A 8 9.49 10.47 5.94
CA PRO A 8 8.10 10.92 5.73
C PRO A 8 7.73 11.24 4.27
N ALA A 9 6.45 11.04 3.89
CA ALA A 9 5.91 11.42 2.57
C ALA A 9 4.99 12.65 2.67
N ARG A 10 4.95 13.43 1.58
CA ARG A 10 4.07 14.60 1.44
C ARG A 10 2.95 14.39 0.44
N ASP A 11 3.30 13.94 -0.77
CA ASP A 11 2.36 13.88 -1.89
C ASP A 11 2.21 12.46 -2.44
N ILE A 12 3.34 11.80 -2.71
CA ILE A 12 3.36 10.45 -3.28
C ILE A 12 4.25 9.55 -2.41
N LEU A 13 3.71 8.39 -2.07
CA LEU A 13 4.42 7.29 -1.41
C LEU A 13 4.68 6.20 -2.45
N TYR A 14 5.94 5.80 -2.61
CA TYR A 14 6.36 4.72 -3.49
C TYR A 14 6.62 3.45 -2.69
N ILE A 15 6.29 2.31 -3.29
CA ILE A 15 6.40 0.98 -2.70
C ILE A 15 7.26 0.14 -3.64
N GLN A 16 8.43 -0.27 -3.19
CA GLN A 16 9.34 -1.12 -3.95
C GLN A 16 9.35 -2.55 -3.40
N ASN A 17 9.62 -3.50 -4.29
CA ASN A 17 9.80 -4.91 -3.97
C ASN A 17 8.61 -5.54 -3.23
N CYS A 18 7.39 -5.04 -3.47
CA CYS A 18 6.18 -5.57 -2.86
C CYS A 18 5.53 -6.62 -3.77
N GLU A 19 4.98 -7.67 -3.16
CA GLU A 19 4.12 -8.61 -3.87
C GLU A 19 2.87 -7.90 -4.41
N LEU A 20 2.47 -8.27 -5.63
CA LEU A 20 1.25 -7.77 -6.24
C LEU A 20 0.04 -8.20 -5.41
N GLY A 21 -0.91 -7.28 -5.22
CA GLY A 21 -2.08 -7.57 -4.39
C GLY A 21 -2.80 -6.34 -3.89
N THR A 22 -3.58 -6.53 -2.82
CA THR A 22 -4.31 -5.44 -2.19
C THR A 22 -3.50 -4.91 -1.02
N SER A 23 -3.21 -3.61 -1.05
CA SER A 23 -2.62 -2.90 0.06
C SER A 23 -3.64 -2.03 0.76
N VAL A 24 -3.46 -1.88 2.06
CA VAL A 24 -4.40 -1.20 2.94
C VAL A 24 -3.64 -0.21 3.81
N ILE A 25 -4.16 1.01 3.92
CA ILE A 25 -3.64 2.02 4.83
C ILE A 25 -4.63 2.21 5.99
N TYR A 26 -4.08 2.18 7.20
CA TYR A 26 -4.79 2.48 8.43
C TYR A 26 -4.20 3.72 9.10
N SER A 27 -5.01 4.45 9.85
CA SER A 27 -4.50 5.44 10.80
C SER A 27 -3.79 4.76 11.97
N ALA A 28 -3.08 5.56 12.78
CA ALA A 28 -2.47 5.09 14.02
C ALA A 28 -3.45 4.46 15.03
N THR A 29 -4.75 4.78 14.95
CA THR A 29 -5.79 4.18 15.81
C THR A 29 -6.38 2.89 15.23
N GLY A 30 -5.94 2.46 14.04
CA GLY A 30 -6.43 1.26 13.36
C GLY A 30 -7.65 1.49 12.47
N GLN A 31 -8.12 2.74 12.33
CA GLN A 31 -9.19 3.04 11.37
C GLN A 31 -8.68 2.88 9.93
N LEU A 32 -9.46 2.16 9.10
CA LEU A 32 -9.20 2.02 7.68
C LEU A 32 -9.33 3.38 6.96
N ILE A 33 -8.25 3.78 6.27
CA ILE A 33 -8.20 5.02 5.47
C ILE A 33 -8.48 4.73 4.00
N GLY A 34 -7.96 3.62 3.48
CA GLY A 34 -8.20 3.23 2.10
C GLY A 34 -7.55 1.91 1.70
N GLU A 35 -8.02 1.37 0.58
CA GLU A 35 -7.48 0.17 -0.07
C GLU A 35 -7.01 0.53 -1.49
N PHE A 36 -5.86 -0.02 -1.87
CA PHE A 36 -5.17 0.26 -3.13
C PHE A 36 -4.69 -1.06 -3.72
N ARG A 37 -4.74 -1.18 -5.05
CA ARG A 37 -4.15 -2.33 -5.74
C ARG A 37 -2.70 -2.00 -6.10
N ILE A 38 -1.78 -2.89 -5.75
CA ILE A 38 -0.40 -2.87 -6.25
C ILE A 38 -0.34 -3.81 -7.44
N ASP A 39 0.05 -3.26 -8.59
CA ASP A 39 0.32 -3.97 -9.83
C ASP A 39 1.68 -3.53 -10.41
N ASP A 40 2.16 -4.19 -11.46
CA ASP A 40 3.47 -3.91 -12.07
C ASP A 40 3.60 -2.49 -12.64
N GLN A 41 2.50 -1.75 -12.78
CA GLN A 41 2.47 -0.38 -13.31
C GLN A 41 2.25 0.67 -12.21
N LEU A 42 1.59 0.30 -11.11
CA LEU A 42 1.18 1.19 -10.03
C LEU A 42 1.80 0.77 -8.69
N ASN A 43 2.99 1.30 -8.45
CA ASN A 43 3.75 1.13 -7.21
C ASN A 43 3.76 2.43 -6.37
N SER A 44 2.74 3.27 -6.53
CA SER A 44 2.67 4.58 -5.86
C SER A 44 1.27 4.91 -5.37
N ILE A 45 1.19 5.51 -4.18
CA ILE A 45 -0.06 5.96 -3.55
C ILE A 45 0.01 7.47 -3.39
N ASN A 46 -1.03 8.17 -3.84
CA ASN A 46 -1.19 9.60 -3.56
C ASN A 46 -1.69 9.78 -2.12
N VAL A 47 -0.89 10.44 -1.30
CA VAL A 47 -1.15 10.73 0.12
C VAL A 47 -1.28 12.24 0.38
N SER A 48 -1.36 13.08 -0.67
CA SER A 48 -1.39 14.54 -0.53
C SER A 48 -2.62 15.07 0.23
N SER A 49 -3.69 14.28 0.30
CA SER A 49 -4.90 14.60 1.05
C SER A 49 -4.91 14.06 2.48
N PHE A 50 -3.84 13.36 2.90
CA PHE A 50 -3.79 12.76 4.23
C PHE A 50 -3.36 13.84 5.24
N GLU A 51 -3.98 13.82 6.41
CA GLU A 51 -3.56 14.69 7.51
C GLU A 51 -2.16 14.28 8.00
N GLN A 52 -1.44 15.23 8.60
CA GLN A 52 -0.12 14.92 9.15
C GLN A 52 -0.24 13.96 10.33
N GLY A 53 0.45 12.82 10.26
CA GLY A 53 0.39 11.83 11.32
C GLY A 53 1.07 10.51 10.95
N LEU A 54 0.88 9.54 11.83
CA LEU A 54 1.37 8.17 11.64
C LEU A 54 0.29 7.31 10.97
N TYR A 55 0.70 6.56 9.96
CA TYR A 55 -0.14 5.61 9.24
C TYR A 55 0.52 4.24 9.20
N LEU A 56 -0.30 3.20 9.21
CA LEU A 56 0.12 1.82 9.08
C LEU A 56 -0.17 1.34 7.66
N PHE A 57 0.86 0.86 6.98
CA PHE A 57 0.76 0.27 5.66
C PHE A 57 0.81 -1.26 5.77
N ASN A 58 -0.20 -1.94 5.21
CA ASN A 58 -0.31 -3.39 5.23
C ASN A 58 -0.52 -3.94 3.81
N THR A 59 0.26 -4.94 3.42
CA THR A 59 0.14 -5.60 2.12
C THR A 59 -0.50 -6.97 2.31
N LYS A 60 -1.69 -7.18 1.77
CA LYS A 60 -2.30 -8.51 1.71
C LYS A 60 -1.88 -9.19 0.41
N ALA A 61 -1.09 -10.26 0.53
CA ALA A 61 -0.82 -11.14 -0.59
C ALA A 61 -2.16 -11.74 -1.09
N PHE A 62 -2.47 -11.54 -2.36
CA PHE A 62 -3.66 -12.11 -2.98
C PHE A 62 -3.26 -13.33 -3.81
N ALA A 63 -3.57 -14.53 -3.32
CA ALA A 63 -3.37 -15.77 -4.06
C ALA A 63 -4.69 -16.18 -4.75
N ILE A 64 -4.68 -16.26 -6.07
CA ILE A 64 -5.75 -16.94 -6.83
C ILE A 64 -5.32 -18.40 -7.03
N GLY A 65 -6.12 -19.32 -6.49
CA GLY A 65 -6.05 -20.73 -6.90
C GLY A 65 -6.62 -20.86 -8.31
N ILE A 66 -5.76 -21.17 -9.28
CA ILE A 66 -6.18 -21.54 -10.64
C ILE A 66 -6.14 -23.06 -10.76
N LEU A 67 -7.27 -23.67 -11.16
CA LEU A 67 -7.32 -25.06 -11.58
C LEU A 67 -6.93 -25.10 -13.06
N LEU A 68 -5.78 -25.71 -13.35
CA LEU A 68 -5.39 -26.04 -14.73
C LEU A 68 -5.97 -27.41 -15.10
N PRO A 69 -6.36 -27.63 -16.37
CA PRO A 69 -6.88 -28.91 -16.83
C PRO A 69 -5.85 -30.05 -16.73
#